data_AF-A0A1F5N5D8-F1
#
_entry.id   AF-A0A1F5N5D8-F1
#
_cell.length_a   1.000
_cell.length_b   1.000
_cell.length_c   1.000
_cell.angle_alpha   90.00
_cell.angle_beta   90.00
_cell.angle_gamma   90.00
#
_symmetry.space_group_name_H-M   'P 1'
#
loop_
_entity.id
_entity.type
_entity.pdbx_description
1 polymer ?
#
loop_
_entity_poly.entity_id
_entity_poly.type
_entity_poly.pdbx_seq_one_letter_code
_entity_poly.pdbx_strand_id
1 'polypeptide(L)'
;MLKSILPTYTPKELCIKLGSKKWIMGYNRIFAIVDPTSQKVMYIEDYGPQNGFFIEGWRALHFLSTSSIVEKSYREGSITICIIKQGKAKLNLLPSFAPIGIEECKVINNKVMITFAGFGGGGVSASFSRGMAEGVEKVQVIQQGGGNKLGIGKIVLPAKKIILIGVDDTDNDNEGATYALVHNISVDIAGKLGVFYATHNNIQLFPYNPYKTKNCMATVVSFIYDKDSQGEEIVKEFTRLLKKHTVSDQTGIAVFEGFSLPRRLVDFSTSLKFHMLNDMSELKRICAETRVRLYPITGEKGLIGATAALGFFDKPDFGAKLPNQCC
;
A
#
# COMPACT_ATOMS: atom_id res chain seq x y z
N MET A 1 -29.95 -13.91 -28.52
CA MET A 1 -29.67 -12.63 -27.83
C MET A 1 -28.23 -12.24 -28.10
N LEU A 2 -28.00 -11.26 -28.98
CA LEU A 2 -26.68 -10.64 -29.14
C LEU A 2 -26.33 -9.92 -27.83
N LYS A 3 -25.29 -10.36 -27.13
CA LYS A 3 -24.74 -9.61 -25.99
C LYS A 3 -24.32 -8.25 -26.55
N SER A 4 -25.01 -7.17 -26.15
CA SER A 4 -24.58 -5.81 -26.47
C SER A 4 -23.13 -5.67 -26.02
N ILE A 5 -22.22 -5.46 -26.95
CA ILE A 5 -20.80 -5.25 -26.63
C ILE A 5 -20.74 -3.94 -25.86
N LEU A 6 -20.46 -4.03 -24.56
CA LEU A 6 -20.32 -2.85 -23.71
C LEU A 6 -19.16 -1.98 -24.22
N PRO A 7 -19.35 -0.66 -24.36
CA PRO A 7 -18.29 0.22 -24.81
C PRO A 7 -17.04 0.07 -23.92
N THR A 8 -15.94 -0.37 -24.52
CA THR A 8 -14.67 -0.60 -23.85
C THR A 8 -13.62 0.34 -24.43
N TYR A 9 -12.83 0.97 -23.56
CA TYR A 9 -11.81 1.94 -23.94
C TYR A 9 -10.50 1.65 -23.20
N THR A 10 -9.37 1.87 -23.86
CA THR A 10 -8.09 2.13 -23.20
C THR A 10 -8.09 3.52 -22.56
N PRO A 11 -7.19 3.82 -21.60
CA PRO A 11 -7.07 5.17 -21.05
C PRO A 11 -6.85 6.23 -22.14
N LYS A 12 -5.99 5.94 -23.13
CA LYS A 12 -5.68 6.86 -24.22
C LYS A 12 -6.91 7.18 -25.07
N GLU A 13 -7.70 6.17 -25.45
CA GLU A 13 -8.95 6.37 -26.21
C GLU A 13 -9.97 7.17 -25.40
N LEU A 14 -10.10 6.89 -24.10
CA LEU A 14 -11.03 7.62 -23.25
C LEU A 14 -10.61 9.08 -23.07
N CYS A 15 -9.32 9.35 -22.90
CA CYS A 15 -8.75 10.70 -22.86
C CYS A 15 -8.99 11.45 -24.18
N ILE A 16 -8.80 10.82 -25.33
CA ILE A 16 -9.11 11.45 -26.65
C ILE A 16 -10.60 11.77 -26.74
N LYS A 17 -11.45 10.84 -26.33
CA LYS A 17 -12.91 10.97 -26.45
C LYS A 17 -13.50 12.05 -25.52
N LEU A 18 -12.93 12.22 -24.33
CA LEU A 18 -13.54 13.00 -23.25
C LEU A 18 -12.65 14.15 -22.75
N GLY A 19 -11.40 14.26 -23.20
CA GLY A 19 -10.42 15.23 -22.69
C GLY A 19 -10.77 16.70 -22.94
N SER A 20 -11.66 17.00 -23.89
CA SER A 20 -12.20 18.35 -24.09
C SER A 20 -13.24 18.75 -23.05
N LYS A 21 -13.82 17.79 -22.31
CA LYS A 21 -14.86 18.04 -21.31
C LYS A 21 -14.22 18.43 -19.97
N LYS A 22 -14.26 19.73 -19.65
CA LYS A 22 -13.63 20.31 -18.45
C LYS A 22 -14.13 19.77 -17.11
N TRP A 23 -15.32 19.16 -17.06
CA TRP A 23 -15.88 18.55 -15.86
C TRP A 23 -15.49 17.08 -15.68
N ILE A 24 -14.70 16.51 -16.60
CA ILE A 24 -14.10 15.19 -16.45
C ILE A 24 -12.63 15.37 -16.10
N MET A 25 -12.25 14.91 -14.92
CA MET A 25 -10.86 14.89 -14.51
C MET A 25 -10.36 13.46 -14.45
N GLY A 26 -9.32 13.15 -15.21
CA GLY A 26 -8.61 11.89 -15.12
C GLY A 26 -7.85 11.78 -13.81
N TYR A 27 -7.72 10.57 -13.29
CA TYR A 27 -6.91 10.30 -12.11
C TYR A 27 -5.44 10.20 -12.55
N ASN A 28 -4.51 10.44 -11.63
CA ASN A 28 -3.08 10.39 -11.96
C ASN A 28 -2.68 8.93 -12.20
N ARG A 29 -2.90 8.08 -11.20
CA ARG A 29 -2.49 6.68 -11.22
C ARG A 29 -3.38 5.82 -10.34
N ILE A 30 -3.55 4.56 -10.73
CA ILE A 30 -4.23 3.55 -9.94
C ILE A 30 -3.39 2.27 -9.86
N PHE A 31 -3.23 1.74 -8.65
CA PHE A 31 -2.66 0.42 -8.40
C PHE A 31 -3.71 -0.53 -7.82
N ALA A 32 -3.63 -1.80 -8.19
CA ALA A 32 -4.32 -2.89 -7.51
C ALA A 32 -3.30 -3.96 -7.12
N ILE A 33 -3.04 -4.06 -5.82
CA ILE A 33 -2.14 -5.04 -5.24
C ILE A 33 -2.98 -6.19 -4.72
N VAL A 34 -2.65 -7.43 -5.09
CA VAL A 34 -3.32 -8.63 -4.59
C VAL A 34 -2.47 -9.24 -3.48
N ASP A 35 -3.05 -9.36 -2.29
CA ASP A 35 -2.37 -10.03 -1.18
C ASP A 35 -2.29 -11.54 -1.43
N PRO A 36 -1.10 -12.16 -1.32
CA PRO A 36 -0.92 -13.57 -1.66
C PRO A 36 -1.68 -14.52 -0.72
N THR A 37 -2.06 -14.06 0.48
CA THR A 37 -2.61 -14.91 1.54
C THR A 37 -4.11 -14.73 1.69
N SER A 38 -4.52 -13.50 1.96
CA SER A 38 -5.92 -13.16 2.19
C SER A 38 -6.72 -13.04 0.90
N GLN A 39 -6.02 -12.96 -0.25
CA GLN A 39 -6.62 -12.72 -1.57
C GLN A 39 -7.38 -11.39 -1.65
N LYS A 40 -7.20 -10.49 -0.66
CA LYS A 40 -7.74 -9.13 -0.67
C LYS A 40 -6.99 -8.27 -1.67
N VAL A 41 -7.63 -7.20 -2.12
CA VAL A 41 -7.05 -6.21 -3.02
C VAL A 41 -6.81 -4.92 -2.25
N MET A 42 -5.56 -4.47 -2.20
CA MET A 42 -5.24 -3.09 -1.83
C MET A 42 -5.35 -2.25 -3.11
N TYR A 43 -6.40 -1.44 -3.17
CA TYR A 43 -6.66 -0.51 -4.25
C TYR A 43 -6.18 0.87 -3.84
N ILE A 44 -5.28 1.44 -4.63
CA ILE A 44 -4.65 2.73 -4.37
C ILE A 44 -4.99 3.65 -5.54
N GLU A 45 -5.64 4.77 -5.28
CA GLU A 45 -5.92 5.79 -6.29
C GLU A 45 -5.24 7.12 -5.92
N ASP A 46 -4.41 7.63 -6.84
CA ASP A 46 -3.83 8.97 -6.79
C ASP A 46 -4.61 9.90 -7.71
N TYR A 47 -5.00 11.05 -7.17
CA TYR A 47 -5.91 11.98 -7.82
C TYR A 47 -5.56 13.43 -7.50
N GLY A 48 -5.86 14.30 -8.47
CA GLY A 48 -5.82 15.73 -8.26
C GLY A 48 -4.42 16.30 -8.54
N PRO A 49 -4.12 17.50 -8.03
CA PRO A 49 -2.85 18.17 -8.35
C PRO A 49 -1.66 17.35 -7.83
N GLN A 50 -0.68 17.09 -8.70
CA GLN A 50 0.52 16.31 -8.39
C GLN A 50 1.35 16.88 -7.22
N ASN A 51 1.27 18.20 -7.02
CA ASN A 51 2.02 18.92 -5.98
C ASN A 51 1.09 19.56 -4.92
N GLY A 52 -0.15 19.09 -4.79
CA GLY A 52 -1.11 19.68 -3.87
C GLY A 52 -1.12 19.03 -2.49
N PHE A 53 -1.60 19.79 -1.51
CA PHE A 53 -1.89 19.32 -0.15
C PHE A 53 -3.39 19.51 0.17
N PHE A 54 -3.92 18.77 1.15
CA PHE A 54 -5.35 18.73 1.50
C PHE A 54 -6.29 18.35 0.34
N ILE A 55 -5.89 17.37 -0.45
CA ILE A 55 -6.68 16.89 -1.58
C ILE A 55 -7.78 15.94 -1.08
N GLU A 56 -9.03 16.27 -1.40
CA GLU A 56 -10.23 15.43 -1.41
C GLU A 56 -10.31 14.23 -0.44
N GLY A 57 -11.10 14.36 0.64
CA GLY A 57 -11.39 13.27 1.59
C GLY A 57 -12.72 12.54 1.35
N TRP A 58 -13.52 12.98 0.38
CA TRP A 58 -14.91 12.57 0.20
C TRP A 58 -15.02 11.10 -0.25
N ARG A 59 -14.20 10.64 -1.20
CA ARG A 59 -14.19 9.24 -1.65
C ARG A 59 -13.79 8.26 -0.55
N ALA A 60 -12.72 8.57 0.18
CA ALA A 60 -12.24 7.72 1.29
C ALA A 60 -13.35 7.49 2.34
N LEU A 61 -14.15 8.52 2.63
CA LEU A 61 -15.30 8.40 3.51
C LEU A 61 -16.40 7.49 2.94
N HIS A 62 -16.77 7.69 1.67
CA HIS A 62 -17.95 7.02 1.10
C HIS A 62 -17.71 5.56 0.73
N PHE A 63 -16.50 5.15 0.35
CA PHE A 63 -16.29 3.76 -0.06
C PHE A 63 -16.56 2.75 1.05
N LEU A 64 -16.03 3.02 2.25
CA LEU A 64 -16.21 2.15 3.42
C LEU A 64 -17.68 2.08 3.85
N SER A 65 -18.38 3.21 3.82
CA SER A 65 -19.79 3.30 4.26
C SER A 65 -20.78 2.75 3.22
N THR A 66 -20.44 2.79 1.93
CA THR A 66 -21.37 2.41 0.85
C THR A 66 -21.17 0.97 0.37
N SER A 67 -19.97 0.40 0.56
CA SER A 67 -19.57 -0.86 -0.07
C SER A 67 -19.17 -1.89 0.98
N SER A 68 -20.01 -2.91 1.21
CA SER A 68 -19.76 -3.94 2.23
C SER A 68 -18.51 -4.80 1.99
N ILE A 69 -17.95 -4.76 0.79
CA ILE A 69 -16.70 -5.43 0.42
C ILE A 69 -15.45 -4.62 0.77
N VAL A 70 -15.57 -3.34 1.13
CA VAL A 70 -14.45 -2.49 1.56
C VAL A 70 -14.29 -2.63 3.07
N GLU A 71 -13.15 -3.14 3.53
CA GLU A 71 -12.84 -3.32 4.96
C GLU A 71 -12.18 -2.10 5.58
N LYS A 72 -11.36 -1.39 4.79
CA LYS A 72 -10.68 -0.17 5.20
C LYS A 72 -10.72 0.81 4.04
N SER A 73 -10.89 2.09 4.35
CA SER A 73 -10.69 3.19 3.42
C SER A 73 -10.12 4.38 4.18
N TYR A 74 -8.99 4.90 3.73
CA TYR A 74 -8.28 6.01 4.36
C TYR A 74 -7.47 6.78 3.32
N ARG A 75 -6.92 7.93 3.72
CA ARG A 75 -6.27 8.89 2.83
C ARG A 75 -4.91 9.30 3.36
N GLU A 76 -3.94 9.38 2.46
CA GLU A 76 -2.60 9.92 2.68
C GLU A 76 -2.31 10.97 1.60
N GLY A 77 -2.43 12.26 1.92
CA GLY A 77 -2.26 13.32 0.92
C GLY A 77 -3.30 13.25 -0.21
N SER A 78 -2.84 13.06 -1.46
CA SER A 78 -3.67 12.86 -2.66
C SER A 78 -4.16 11.42 -2.84
N ILE A 79 -3.64 10.49 -2.04
CA ILE A 79 -3.80 9.06 -2.23
C ILE A 79 -4.95 8.57 -1.38
N THR A 80 -5.92 7.89 -2.00
CA THR A 80 -6.94 7.10 -1.29
C THR A 80 -6.56 5.62 -1.37
N ILE A 81 -6.56 4.95 -0.22
CA ILE A 81 -6.21 3.53 -0.09
C ILE A 81 -7.44 2.79 0.42
N CYS A 82 -7.83 1.72 -0.28
CA CYS A 82 -8.91 0.84 0.09
C CYS A 82 -8.42 -0.60 0.21
N ILE A 83 -8.82 -1.32 1.26
CA ILE A 83 -8.66 -2.77 1.36
C ILE A 83 -9.99 -3.42 1.01
N ILE A 84 -10.03 -4.18 -0.08
CA ILE A 84 -11.25 -4.69 -0.72
C ILE A 84 -11.24 -6.22 -0.70
N LYS A 85 -12.32 -6.83 -0.21
CA LYS A 85 -12.61 -8.25 -0.38
C LYS A 85 -13.07 -8.52 -1.81
N GLN A 86 -12.60 -9.61 -2.40
CA GLN A 86 -13.19 -10.09 -3.65
C GLN A 86 -14.66 -10.49 -3.43
N GLY A 87 -15.51 -10.18 -4.39
CA GLY A 87 -16.94 -10.43 -4.31
C GLY A 87 -17.78 -9.28 -4.85
N LYS A 88 -19.06 -9.29 -4.50
CA LYS A 88 -20.05 -8.27 -4.86
C LYS A 88 -20.64 -7.63 -3.62
N ALA A 89 -20.89 -6.33 -3.70
CA ALA A 89 -21.69 -5.59 -2.74
C ALA A 89 -22.97 -5.09 -3.43
N LYS A 90 -24.11 -5.23 -2.75
CA LYS A 90 -25.33 -4.53 -3.16
C LYS A 90 -25.21 -3.08 -2.73
N LEU A 91 -25.13 -2.16 -3.69
CA LEU A 91 -25.03 -0.73 -3.41
C LEU A 91 -26.43 -0.13 -3.26
N ASN A 92 -26.72 0.42 -2.08
CA ASN A 92 -27.92 1.22 -1.84
C ASN A 92 -27.56 2.70 -2.03
N LEU A 93 -27.33 3.10 -3.28
CA LEU A 93 -26.88 4.45 -3.60
C LEU A 93 -27.97 5.48 -3.30
N LEU A 94 -27.60 6.53 -2.58
CA LEU A 94 -28.47 7.65 -2.23
C LEU A 94 -27.68 8.94 -2.41
N PRO A 95 -28.14 9.90 -3.24
CA PRO A 95 -27.46 11.19 -3.39
C PRO A 95 -27.13 11.83 -2.04
N SER A 96 -25.96 12.45 -1.95
CA SER A 96 -25.41 13.07 -0.73
C SER A 96 -25.01 12.14 0.42
N PHE A 97 -25.64 10.97 0.58
CA PHE A 97 -25.39 10.07 1.72
C PHE A 97 -24.53 8.84 1.36
N ALA A 98 -24.89 8.17 0.27
CA ALA A 98 -24.17 7.04 -0.30
C ALA A 98 -24.02 7.23 -1.82
N PRO A 99 -23.27 8.27 -2.26
CA PRO A 99 -23.28 8.73 -3.64
C PRO A 99 -22.37 7.93 -4.58
N ILE A 100 -21.45 7.13 -4.04
CA ILE A 100 -20.52 6.29 -4.81
C ILE A 100 -20.14 5.03 -4.01
N GLY A 101 -19.94 3.91 -4.70
CA GLY A 101 -19.46 2.68 -4.10
C GLY A 101 -18.72 1.77 -5.07
N ILE A 102 -18.16 0.69 -4.52
CA ILE A 102 -17.53 -0.41 -5.23
C ILE A 102 -18.50 -1.59 -5.23
N GLU A 103 -19.09 -1.88 -6.38
CA GLU A 103 -20.11 -2.91 -6.55
C GLU A 103 -19.49 -4.31 -6.64
N GLU A 104 -18.33 -4.44 -7.29
CA GLU A 104 -17.69 -5.73 -7.52
C GLU A 104 -16.17 -5.55 -7.53
N CYS A 105 -15.46 -6.48 -6.89
CA CYS A 105 -14.03 -6.65 -7.02
C CYS A 105 -13.72 -8.12 -7.33
N LYS A 106 -12.95 -8.38 -8.39
CA LYS A 106 -12.63 -9.75 -8.79
C LYS A 106 -11.24 -9.84 -9.40
N VAL A 107 -10.47 -10.83 -8.97
CA VAL A 107 -9.17 -11.16 -9.56
C VAL A 107 -9.35 -12.36 -10.50
N ILE A 108 -8.96 -12.20 -11.77
CA ILE A 108 -8.95 -13.28 -12.77
C ILE A 108 -7.70 -13.13 -13.63
N ASN A 109 -6.94 -14.22 -13.83
CA ASN A 109 -5.81 -14.27 -14.77
C ASN A 109 -4.81 -13.11 -14.58
N ASN A 110 -4.40 -12.85 -13.33
CA ASN A 110 -3.50 -11.75 -12.96
C ASN A 110 -4.02 -10.34 -13.32
N LYS A 111 -5.35 -10.19 -13.44
CA LYS A 111 -6.04 -8.91 -13.62
C LYS A 111 -7.01 -8.68 -12.48
N VAL A 112 -7.08 -7.45 -12.01
CA VAL A 112 -8.06 -6.99 -11.03
C VAL A 112 -9.13 -6.19 -11.76
N MET A 113 -10.37 -6.66 -11.67
CA MET A 113 -11.54 -5.96 -12.18
C MET A 113 -12.29 -5.33 -11.02
N ILE A 114 -12.58 -4.04 -11.14
CA ILE A 114 -13.31 -3.30 -10.12
C ILE A 114 -14.46 -2.54 -10.78
N THR A 115 -15.68 -2.82 -10.36
CA THR A 115 -16.88 -2.11 -10.81
C THR A 115 -17.25 -1.04 -9.79
N PHE A 116 -17.35 0.20 -10.26
CA PHE A 116 -17.82 1.33 -9.50
C PHE A 116 -19.20 1.74 -9.98
N ALA A 117 -20.04 2.23 -9.06
CA ALA A 117 -21.29 2.89 -9.40
C ALA A 117 -21.48 4.14 -8.54
N GLY A 118 -22.10 5.17 -9.10
CA GLY A 118 -22.38 6.40 -8.37
C GLY A 118 -23.29 7.38 -9.09
N PHE A 119 -23.79 8.38 -8.37
CA PHE A 119 -24.58 9.49 -8.89
C PHE A 119 -23.75 10.77 -9.02
N GLY A 120 -24.19 11.74 -9.83
CA GLY A 120 -23.53 13.04 -9.91
C GLY A 120 -22.08 12.94 -10.39
N GLY A 121 -21.20 13.69 -9.73
CA GLY A 121 -19.75 13.60 -9.93
C GLY A 121 -19.19 12.21 -9.60
N GLY A 122 -19.80 11.49 -8.64
CA GLY A 122 -19.44 10.09 -8.35
C GLY A 122 -19.72 9.17 -9.53
N GLY A 123 -20.81 9.41 -10.26
CA GLY A 123 -21.16 8.69 -11.49
C GLY A 123 -20.18 8.97 -12.63
N VAL A 124 -19.80 10.24 -12.85
CA VAL A 124 -18.74 10.62 -13.80
C VAL A 124 -17.43 9.90 -13.45
N SER A 125 -17.10 9.87 -12.17
CA SER A 125 -15.89 9.23 -11.68
C SER A 125 -15.90 7.71 -11.83
N ALA A 126 -17.06 7.09 -11.62
CA ALA A 126 -17.26 5.65 -11.78
C ALA A 126 -17.19 5.22 -13.24
N SER A 127 -17.83 5.98 -14.14
CA SER A 127 -17.93 5.62 -15.56
C SER A 127 -16.74 6.07 -16.40
N PHE A 128 -16.04 7.15 -16.04
CA PHE A 128 -15.00 7.75 -16.89
C PHE A 128 -13.68 8.00 -16.17
N SER A 129 -13.66 8.84 -15.13
CA SER A 129 -12.41 9.42 -14.61
C SER A 129 -11.34 8.41 -14.22
N ARG A 130 -11.72 7.32 -13.54
CA ARG A 130 -10.78 6.25 -13.17
C ARG A 130 -10.21 5.54 -14.39
N GLY A 131 -11.02 5.40 -15.44
CA GLY A 131 -10.61 4.76 -16.68
C GLY A 131 -9.50 5.49 -17.45
N MET A 132 -9.22 6.75 -17.10
CA MET A 132 -8.16 7.56 -17.69
C MET A 132 -6.81 7.44 -16.97
N ALA A 133 -6.77 6.79 -15.81
CA ALA A 133 -5.58 6.77 -14.96
C ALA A 133 -4.42 5.97 -15.54
N GLU A 134 -3.20 6.39 -15.24
CA GLU A 134 -2.04 5.50 -15.40
C GLU A 134 -2.24 4.22 -14.57
N GLY A 135 -1.84 3.08 -15.13
CA GLY A 135 -2.02 1.75 -14.51
C GLY A 135 -3.32 1.04 -14.90
N VAL A 136 -4.34 1.75 -15.38
CA VAL A 136 -5.54 1.11 -15.95
C VAL A 136 -5.24 0.58 -17.36
N GLU A 137 -5.61 -0.67 -17.63
CA GLU A 137 -5.46 -1.26 -18.96
C GLU A 137 -6.64 -0.95 -19.86
N LYS A 138 -7.84 -1.04 -19.29
CA LYS A 138 -9.09 -0.71 -19.98
C LYS A 138 -10.20 -0.41 -19.00
N VAL A 139 -11.21 0.28 -19.50
CA VAL A 139 -12.46 0.58 -18.81
C VAL A 139 -13.64 0.16 -19.67
N GLN A 140 -14.60 -0.51 -19.05
CA GLN A 140 -15.91 -0.81 -19.64
C GLN A 140 -16.91 0.19 -19.08
N VAL A 141 -17.48 1.02 -19.95
CA VAL A 141 -18.51 1.99 -19.59
C VAL A 141 -19.86 1.29 -19.67
N ILE A 142 -20.32 0.76 -18.53
CA ILE A 142 -21.58 0.02 -18.42
C ILE A 142 -22.75 1.00 -18.53
N GLN A 143 -22.66 2.13 -17.82
CA GLN A 143 -23.64 3.21 -17.88
C GLN A 143 -22.93 4.56 -17.73
N GLN A 144 -23.24 5.50 -18.62
CA GLN A 144 -22.64 6.84 -18.60
C GLN A 144 -23.22 7.68 -17.47
N GLY A 145 -22.37 8.14 -16.55
CA GLY A 145 -22.74 9.06 -15.47
C GLY A 145 -22.68 10.55 -15.87
N GLY A 146 -23.17 11.41 -14.97
CA GLY A 146 -23.19 12.86 -15.14
C GLY A 146 -24.56 13.47 -14.86
N GLY A 147 -24.58 14.65 -14.22
CA GLY A 147 -25.81 15.23 -13.68
C GLY A 147 -26.51 14.24 -12.74
N ASN A 148 -27.83 14.06 -12.87
CA ASN A 148 -28.59 13.15 -12.00
C ASN A 148 -28.52 11.67 -12.42
N LYS A 149 -27.75 11.33 -13.46
CA LYS A 149 -27.69 9.95 -13.99
C LYS A 149 -26.75 9.09 -13.15
N LEU A 150 -27.18 7.84 -12.91
CA LEU A 150 -26.32 6.78 -12.42
C LEU A 150 -25.21 6.53 -13.45
N GLY A 151 -23.96 6.54 -13.01
CA GLY A 151 -22.80 6.10 -13.78
C GLY A 151 -22.27 4.79 -13.23
N ILE A 152 -21.96 3.86 -14.13
CA ILE A 152 -21.38 2.55 -13.80
C ILE A 152 -20.21 2.31 -14.75
N GLY A 153 -19.05 2.00 -14.18
CA GLY A 153 -17.86 1.64 -14.96
C GLY A 153 -17.07 0.54 -14.28
N LYS A 154 -16.43 -0.30 -15.12
CA LYS A 154 -15.55 -1.37 -14.67
C LYS A 154 -14.15 -1.11 -15.20
N ILE A 155 -13.20 -0.87 -14.32
CA ILE A 155 -11.78 -0.77 -14.69
C ILE A 155 -11.12 -2.14 -14.60
N VAL A 156 -10.11 -2.36 -15.43
CA VAL A 156 -9.25 -3.53 -15.41
C VAL A 156 -7.82 -3.05 -15.19
N LEU A 157 -7.20 -3.59 -14.14
CA LEU A 157 -5.85 -3.27 -13.69
C LEU A 157 -4.99 -4.55 -13.77
N PRO A 158 -3.67 -4.46 -14.00
CA PRO A 158 -2.77 -5.56 -13.72
C PRO A 158 -2.77 -5.83 -12.21
N ALA A 159 -2.77 -7.11 -11.82
CA ALA A 159 -2.55 -7.48 -10.43
C ALA A 159 -1.07 -7.29 -10.09
N LYS A 160 -0.80 -6.36 -9.18
CA LYS A 160 0.53 -6.07 -8.66
C LYS A 160 0.76 -6.80 -7.34
N LYS A 161 2.02 -6.83 -6.93
CA LYS A 161 2.49 -7.41 -5.67
C LYS A 161 3.13 -6.32 -4.83
N ILE A 162 3.24 -6.58 -3.53
CA ILE A 162 3.95 -5.72 -2.60
C ILE A 162 4.85 -6.55 -1.70
N ILE A 163 6.02 -6.01 -1.40
CA ILE A 163 6.95 -6.56 -0.42
C ILE A 163 7.27 -5.47 0.60
N LEU A 164 7.22 -5.82 1.89
CA LEU A 164 7.60 -4.98 3.00
C LEU A 164 8.99 -5.39 3.48
N ILE A 165 9.85 -4.40 3.74
CA ILE A 165 11.21 -4.60 4.21
C ILE A 165 11.40 -3.71 5.44
N GLY A 166 11.46 -4.33 6.61
CA GLY A 166 11.88 -3.71 7.85
C GLY A 166 13.39 -3.77 7.99
N VAL A 167 13.99 -2.69 8.49
CA VAL A 167 15.43 -2.52 8.66
C VAL A 167 15.69 -1.79 9.97
N ASP A 168 16.69 -2.25 10.71
CA ASP A 168 17.13 -1.57 11.93
C ASP A 168 18.63 -1.77 12.16
N ASP A 169 19.17 -0.96 13.08
CA ASP A 169 20.54 -1.03 13.59
C ASP A 169 21.57 -0.87 12.46
N THR A 170 21.56 0.28 11.79
CA THR A 170 22.45 0.53 10.64
C THR A 170 23.52 1.59 10.88
N ASP A 171 23.35 2.35 11.96
CA ASP A 171 24.15 3.47 12.43
C ASP A 171 24.94 3.09 13.70
N ASN A 172 25.91 3.93 14.06
CA ASN A 172 26.66 3.81 15.31
C ASN A 172 26.76 5.17 16.01
N ASP A 173 27.55 5.26 17.09
CA ASP A 173 27.66 6.50 17.88
C ASP A 173 28.29 7.69 17.12
N ASN A 174 28.99 7.43 16.01
CA ASN A 174 29.75 8.43 15.27
C ASN A 174 29.09 8.83 13.94
N GLU A 175 28.50 7.88 13.21
CA GLU A 175 27.94 8.12 11.89
C GLU A 175 26.77 7.18 11.54
N GLY A 176 26.08 7.51 10.44
CA GLY A 176 24.94 6.74 9.94
C GLY A 176 23.58 7.30 10.37
N ALA A 177 22.55 6.91 9.62
CA ALA A 177 21.15 7.19 9.95
C ALA A 177 20.26 6.19 9.20
N THR A 178 19.57 5.32 9.93
CA THR A 178 18.77 4.22 9.35
C THR A 178 17.77 4.72 8.32
N TYR A 179 17.00 5.77 8.62
CA TYR A 179 16.01 6.28 7.66
C TYR A 179 16.65 6.77 6.35
N ALA A 180 17.76 7.51 6.43
CA ALA A 180 18.41 8.09 5.25
C ALA A 180 19.06 7.02 4.39
N LEU A 181 19.75 6.07 5.02
CA LEU A 181 20.36 4.94 4.32
C LEU A 181 19.31 4.07 3.62
N VAL A 182 18.24 3.71 4.32
CA VAL A 182 17.13 2.92 3.79
C VAL A 182 16.42 3.64 2.65
N HIS A 183 16.22 4.96 2.76
CA HIS A 183 15.64 5.76 1.68
C HIS A 183 16.49 5.72 0.41
N ASN A 184 17.79 6.04 0.52
CA ASN A 184 18.68 6.11 -0.65
C ASN A 184 18.82 4.75 -1.34
N ILE A 185 18.96 3.67 -0.56
CA ILE A 185 18.96 2.29 -1.09
C ILE A 185 17.65 1.99 -1.82
N SER A 186 16.52 2.41 -1.26
CA SER A 186 15.21 2.16 -1.87
C SER A 186 15.02 2.91 -3.19
N VAL A 187 15.52 4.14 -3.28
CA VAL A 187 15.52 4.93 -4.52
C VAL A 187 16.38 4.26 -5.60
N ASP A 188 17.58 3.82 -5.25
CA ASP A 188 18.50 3.12 -6.16
C ASP A 188 17.87 1.84 -6.72
N ILE A 189 17.25 1.03 -5.83
CA ILE A 189 16.57 -0.21 -6.22
C ILE A 189 15.37 0.06 -7.11
N ALA A 190 14.54 1.05 -6.76
CA ALA A 190 13.37 1.41 -7.56
C ALA A 190 13.76 1.84 -8.98
N GLY A 191 14.76 2.70 -9.11
CA GLY A 191 15.29 3.12 -10.41
C GLY A 191 15.91 1.98 -11.20
N LYS A 192 16.70 1.11 -10.54
CA LYS A 192 17.39 0.00 -11.19
C LYS A 192 16.46 -1.11 -11.66
N LEU A 193 15.44 -1.47 -10.87
CA LEU A 193 14.56 -2.60 -11.14
C LEU A 193 13.22 -2.20 -11.79
N GLY A 194 12.95 -0.90 -11.94
CA GLY A 194 11.69 -0.40 -12.47
C GLY A 194 10.49 -0.77 -11.58
N VAL A 195 10.70 -0.75 -10.25
CA VAL A 195 9.66 -1.04 -9.24
C VAL A 195 9.26 0.25 -8.52
N PHE A 196 8.08 0.27 -7.91
CA PHE A 196 7.57 1.47 -7.27
C PHE A 196 7.86 1.45 -5.78
N TYR A 197 8.73 2.35 -5.31
CA TYR A 197 8.98 2.57 -3.90
C TYR A 197 7.78 3.28 -3.26
N ALA A 198 6.98 2.57 -2.45
CA ALA A 198 5.60 2.95 -2.14
C ALA A 198 5.37 3.45 -0.71
N THR A 199 6.18 3.02 0.26
CA THR A 199 6.02 3.39 1.67
C THR A 199 7.38 3.62 2.30
N HIS A 200 7.46 4.59 3.21
CA HIS A 200 8.60 4.81 4.09
C HIS A 200 8.07 5.26 5.45
N ASN A 201 8.15 4.38 6.45
CA ASN A 201 7.74 4.72 7.81
C ASN A 201 8.90 4.50 8.78
N ASN A 202 9.09 5.47 9.66
CA ASN A 202 10.03 5.41 10.77
C ASN A 202 9.26 5.13 12.06
N ILE A 203 9.66 4.08 12.76
CA ILE A 203 8.94 3.53 13.90
C ILE A 203 9.79 3.72 15.15
N GLN A 204 9.25 4.47 16.09
CA GLN A 204 9.81 4.66 17.41
C GLN A 204 9.52 3.43 18.27
N LEU A 205 10.55 2.70 18.71
CA LEU A 205 10.41 1.51 19.55
C LEU A 205 10.65 1.85 21.03
N PHE A 206 10.86 0.82 21.86
CA PHE A 206 10.98 0.94 23.30
C PHE A 206 12.17 1.83 23.73
N PRO A 207 11.92 3.04 24.27
CA PRO A 207 12.95 4.05 24.46
C PRO A 207 13.90 3.73 25.62
N TYR A 208 13.58 2.78 26.50
CA TYR A 208 14.44 2.40 27.63
C TYR A 208 15.39 1.23 27.30
N ASN A 209 15.48 0.82 26.03
CA ASN A 209 16.50 -0.13 25.59
C ASN A 209 17.91 0.45 25.89
N PRO A 210 18.82 -0.28 26.58
CA PRO A 210 20.19 0.17 26.83
C PRO A 210 21.11 0.01 25.61
N TYR A 211 20.72 -0.78 24.61
CA TYR A 211 21.51 -1.06 23.40
C TYR A 211 21.14 -0.17 22.20
N LYS A 212 20.31 0.85 22.41
CA LYS A 212 19.90 1.77 21.34
C LYS A 212 21.00 2.78 21.01
N THR A 213 21.00 3.28 19.78
CA THR A 213 21.50 4.64 19.49
C THR A 213 20.51 5.67 20.08
N LYS A 214 20.59 6.94 19.70
CA LYS A 214 19.79 7.99 20.38
C LYS A 214 18.28 7.73 20.40
N ASN A 215 17.71 7.29 19.27
CA ASN A 215 16.25 7.29 19.10
C ASN A 215 15.60 5.90 19.10
N CYS A 216 16.32 4.77 19.18
CA CYS A 216 15.71 3.42 19.12
C CYS A 216 14.62 3.31 18.02
N MET A 217 15.02 3.60 16.77
CA MET A 217 14.12 3.80 15.65
C MET A 217 14.45 2.83 14.53
N ALA A 218 13.45 2.06 14.10
CA ALA A 218 13.53 1.17 12.94
C ALA A 218 12.76 1.76 11.75
N THR A 219 13.10 1.35 10.53
CA THR A 219 12.43 1.82 9.30
C THR A 219 11.76 0.65 8.59
N VAL A 220 10.53 0.83 8.11
CA VAL A 220 9.89 -0.09 7.15
C VAL A 220 9.65 0.63 5.82
N VAL A 221 10.03 -0.04 4.74
CA VAL A 221 9.76 0.39 3.37
C VAL A 221 8.95 -0.65 2.61
N SER A 222 8.32 -0.23 1.51
CA SER A 222 7.62 -1.17 0.63
C SER A 222 7.89 -0.91 -0.84
N PHE A 223 7.86 -1.97 -1.64
CA PHE A 223 7.96 -1.91 -3.08
C PHE A 223 6.76 -2.58 -3.74
N ILE A 224 6.14 -1.90 -4.69
CA ILE A 224 5.11 -2.45 -5.56
C ILE A 224 5.76 -2.88 -6.87
N TYR A 225 5.52 -4.12 -7.29
CA TYR A 225 6.15 -4.75 -8.45
C TYR A 225 5.20 -5.68 -9.21
N ASP A 226 5.60 -6.10 -10.41
CA ASP A 226 4.75 -6.83 -11.36
C ASP A 226 5.10 -8.33 -11.43
N LYS A 227 6.39 -8.66 -11.61
CA LYS A 227 6.86 -10.02 -11.87
C LYS A 227 7.24 -10.74 -10.58
N ASP A 228 6.96 -12.04 -10.48
CA ASP A 228 7.36 -12.86 -9.33
C ASP A 228 8.86 -12.78 -9.03
N SER A 229 9.70 -12.75 -10.06
CA SER A 229 11.16 -12.68 -9.88
C SER A 229 11.64 -11.40 -9.19
N GLN A 230 10.90 -10.29 -9.34
CA GLN A 230 11.33 -8.99 -8.82
C GLN A 230 11.36 -8.96 -7.29
N GLY A 231 10.53 -9.75 -6.60
CA GLY A 231 10.55 -9.81 -5.12
C GLY A 231 11.93 -10.22 -4.59
N GLU A 232 12.49 -11.31 -5.11
CA GLU A 232 13.83 -11.78 -4.73
C GLU A 232 14.94 -10.85 -5.23
N GLU A 233 14.79 -10.25 -6.42
CA GLU A 233 15.75 -9.28 -6.94
C GLU A 233 15.83 -8.04 -6.03
N ILE A 234 14.70 -7.54 -5.54
CA ILE A 234 14.62 -6.45 -4.56
C ILE A 234 15.38 -6.84 -3.30
N VAL A 235 15.05 -7.99 -2.67
CA VAL A 235 15.70 -8.42 -1.41
C VAL A 235 17.21 -8.62 -1.59
N LYS A 236 17.62 -9.22 -2.71
CA LYS A 236 19.02 -9.45 -3.04
C LYS A 236 19.79 -8.13 -3.19
N GLU A 237 19.22 -7.17 -3.90
CA GLU A 237 19.88 -5.87 -4.09
C GLU A 237 19.89 -5.05 -2.79
N PHE A 238 18.81 -5.12 -2.01
CA PHE A 238 18.69 -4.45 -0.71
C PHE A 238 19.73 -4.97 0.28
N THR A 239 19.84 -6.28 0.45
CA THR A 239 20.84 -6.92 1.33
C THR A 239 22.27 -6.58 0.88
N ARG A 240 22.54 -6.59 -0.44
CA ARG A 240 23.85 -6.22 -1.01
C ARG A 240 24.22 -4.77 -0.73
N LEU A 241 23.30 -3.83 -0.97
CA LEU A 241 23.55 -2.41 -0.74
C LEU A 241 23.66 -2.10 0.76
N LEU A 242 22.81 -2.72 1.59
CA LEU A 242 22.86 -2.49 3.03
C LEU A 242 24.17 -3.01 3.62
N LYS A 243 24.62 -4.21 3.22
CA LYS A 243 25.93 -4.75 3.63
C LYS A 243 27.11 -3.86 3.23
N LYS A 244 27.00 -3.16 2.10
CA LYS A 244 28.05 -2.25 1.61
C LYS A 244 28.11 -0.93 2.39
N HIS A 245 26.97 -0.45 2.88
CA HIS A 245 26.82 0.92 3.35
C HIS A 245 26.47 1.07 4.83
N THR A 246 26.09 -0.01 5.50
CA THR A 246 25.89 0.04 6.96
C THR A 246 27.21 0.16 7.70
N VAL A 247 27.17 0.88 8.82
CA VAL A 247 28.31 1.12 9.72
C VAL A 247 28.11 0.44 11.09
N SER A 248 27.04 -0.34 11.25
CA SER A 248 26.74 -1.14 12.44
C SER A 248 27.19 -2.60 12.25
N ASP A 249 27.60 -3.24 13.33
CA ASP A 249 27.89 -4.68 13.41
C ASP A 249 26.64 -5.53 13.73
N GLN A 250 25.46 -4.90 13.82
CA GLN A 250 24.23 -5.55 14.29
C GLN A 250 23.04 -5.40 13.34
N THR A 251 23.29 -4.96 12.10
CA THR A 251 22.25 -4.71 11.11
C THR A 251 21.46 -5.95 10.75
N GLY A 252 20.13 -5.80 10.75
CA GLY A 252 19.18 -6.85 10.41
C GLY A 252 18.07 -6.35 9.48
N ILE A 253 17.58 -7.27 8.65
CA ILE A 253 16.40 -7.06 7.79
C ILE A 253 15.33 -8.11 8.11
N ALA A 254 14.07 -7.68 8.10
CA ALA A 254 12.89 -8.54 8.14
C ALA A 254 12.03 -8.28 6.89
N VAL A 255 11.65 -9.33 6.18
CA VAL A 255 10.91 -9.23 4.91
C VAL A 255 9.56 -9.94 5.01
N PHE A 256 8.51 -9.28 4.55
CA PHE A 256 7.16 -9.85 4.45
C PHE A 256 6.55 -9.59 3.07
N GLU A 257 6.03 -10.63 2.42
CA GLU A 257 5.35 -10.51 1.13
C GLU A 257 3.83 -10.38 1.32
N GLY A 258 3.26 -9.32 0.75
CA GLY A 258 1.87 -8.94 0.96
C GLY A 258 1.70 -7.79 1.95
N PHE A 259 0.45 -7.46 2.25
CA PHE A 259 0.08 -6.36 3.13
C PHE A 259 -0.88 -6.80 4.25
N SER A 260 -1.40 -8.02 4.19
CA SER A 260 -2.26 -8.59 5.23
C SER A 260 -1.44 -9.31 6.28
N LEU A 261 -0.89 -8.55 7.22
CA LEU A 261 -0.07 -9.10 8.31
C LEU A 261 -0.90 -10.02 9.22
N PRO A 262 -0.38 -11.21 9.59
CA PRO A 262 -1.01 -12.06 10.60
C PRO A 262 -1.16 -11.30 11.92
N ARG A 263 -2.29 -11.48 12.61
CA ARG A 263 -2.53 -10.82 13.90
C ARG A 263 -1.40 -11.07 14.90
N ARG A 264 -0.84 -12.28 14.94
CA ARG A 264 0.30 -12.63 15.79
C ARG A 264 1.54 -11.77 15.53
N LEU A 265 1.81 -11.43 14.26
CA LEU A 265 2.91 -10.52 13.90
C LEU A 265 2.61 -9.11 14.39
N VAL A 266 1.39 -8.61 14.16
CA VAL A 266 0.97 -7.26 14.59
C VAL A 266 1.04 -7.12 16.12
N ASP A 267 0.54 -8.11 16.85
CA ASP A 267 0.53 -8.12 18.32
C ASP A 267 1.98 -8.18 18.85
N PHE A 268 2.85 -8.97 18.23
CA PHE A 268 4.27 -9.05 18.60
C PHE A 268 5.05 -7.77 18.27
N SER A 269 4.88 -7.20 17.06
CA SER A 269 5.45 -5.89 16.72
C SER A 269 4.98 -4.81 17.69
N THR A 270 3.71 -4.88 18.12
CA THR A 270 3.16 -4.00 19.15
C THR A 270 3.86 -4.21 20.49
N SER A 271 4.06 -5.44 20.95
CA SER A 271 4.75 -5.68 22.22
C SER A 271 6.18 -5.15 22.24
N LEU A 272 6.91 -5.22 21.12
CA LEU A 272 8.28 -4.68 20.98
C LEU A 272 8.36 -3.15 21.08
N LYS A 273 7.23 -2.45 20.89
CA LYS A 273 7.13 -1.01 21.15
C LYS A 273 7.12 -0.71 22.66
N PHE A 274 6.55 -1.60 23.46
CA PHE A 274 6.33 -1.40 24.90
C PHE A 274 7.31 -2.15 25.80
N HIS A 275 8.02 -3.16 25.28
CA HIS A 275 8.89 -4.04 26.05
C HIS A 275 10.15 -4.41 25.26
N MET A 276 11.21 -4.76 25.99
CA MET A 276 12.40 -5.37 25.40
C MET A 276 12.18 -6.86 25.14
N LEU A 277 12.76 -7.35 24.04
CA LEU A 277 12.90 -8.78 23.78
C LEU A 277 14.34 -9.21 24.06
N ASN A 278 14.49 -10.24 24.90
CA ASN A 278 15.81 -10.79 25.23
C ASN A 278 16.05 -12.19 24.63
N ASP A 279 15.00 -12.86 24.10
CA ASP A 279 15.11 -14.19 23.50
C ASP A 279 14.98 -14.13 21.98
N MET A 280 16.12 -14.28 21.30
CA MET A 280 16.17 -14.34 19.83
C MET A 280 15.49 -15.61 19.26
N SER A 281 15.34 -16.66 20.07
CA SER A 281 14.64 -17.89 19.67
C SER A 281 13.14 -17.63 19.55
N GLU A 282 12.57 -16.82 20.45
CA GLU A 282 11.19 -16.35 20.35
C GLU A 282 10.96 -15.53 19.07
N LEU A 283 11.86 -14.60 18.75
CA LEU A 283 11.81 -13.83 17.50
C LEU A 283 11.76 -14.77 16.28
N LYS A 284 12.75 -15.67 16.18
CA LYS A 284 12.88 -16.61 15.06
C LYS A 284 11.64 -17.51 14.92
N ARG A 285 11.08 -17.98 16.04
CA ARG A 285 9.84 -18.77 16.07
C ARG A 285 8.65 -17.97 15.53
N ILE A 286 8.43 -16.75 16.03
CA ILE A 286 7.30 -15.91 15.59
C ILE A 286 7.43 -15.56 14.11
N CYS A 287 8.64 -15.23 13.65
CA CYS A 287 8.89 -14.93 12.24
C CYS A 287 8.59 -16.15 11.34
N ALA A 288 9.02 -17.35 11.74
CA ALA A 288 8.71 -18.58 11.00
C ALA A 288 7.19 -18.84 10.93
N GLU A 289 6.47 -18.71 12.05
CA GLU A 289 5.02 -18.90 12.11
C GLU A 289 4.22 -17.84 11.33
N THR A 290 4.81 -16.66 11.12
CA THR A 290 4.15 -15.52 10.46
C THR A 290 4.66 -15.27 9.04
N ARG A 291 5.56 -16.12 8.53
CA ARG A 291 6.20 -16.05 7.20
C ARG A 291 7.04 -14.78 6.98
N VAL A 292 7.62 -14.27 8.05
CA VAL A 292 8.64 -13.23 7.97
C VAL A 292 9.99 -13.89 7.71
N ARG A 293 10.67 -13.45 6.65
CA ARG A 293 12.04 -13.89 6.34
C ARG A 293 13.04 -12.95 7.01
N LEU A 294 13.98 -13.51 7.75
CA LEU A 294 15.01 -12.77 8.47
C LEU A 294 16.35 -12.85 7.74
N TYR A 295 17.03 -11.71 7.60
CA TYR A 295 18.35 -11.62 6.99
C TYR A 295 19.30 -10.87 7.93
N PRO A 296 20.15 -11.59 8.69
CA PRO A 296 21.30 -11.00 9.37
C PRO A 296 22.25 -10.42 8.32
N ILE A 297 22.65 -9.16 8.46
CA ILE A 297 23.55 -8.49 7.50
C ILE A 297 24.96 -8.42 8.06
N THR A 298 25.10 -7.82 9.24
CA THR A 298 26.34 -7.76 10.01
C THR A 298 26.20 -8.37 11.40
N GLY A 299 24.97 -8.48 11.92
CA GLY A 299 24.63 -9.18 13.16
C GLY A 299 23.15 -9.49 13.26
N GLU A 300 22.67 -9.82 14.46
CA GLU A 300 21.28 -10.28 14.66
C GLU A 300 20.40 -9.30 15.46
N LYS A 301 20.94 -8.33 16.21
CA LYS A 301 20.10 -7.49 17.10
C LYS A 301 19.10 -6.63 16.31
N GLY A 302 19.50 -6.07 15.18
CA GLY A 302 18.63 -5.28 14.30
C GLY A 302 17.43 -6.08 13.76
N LEU A 303 17.45 -7.42 13.81
CA LEU A 303 16.29 -8.22 13.41
C LEU A 303 15.06 -7.95 14.29
N ILE A 304 15.26 -7.57 15.55
CA ILE A 304 14.17 -7.26 16.49
C ILE A 304 13.41 -6.03 15.99
N GLY A 305 14.10 -4.90 15.79
CA GLY A 305 13.45 -3.67 15.36
C GLY A 305 12.99 -3.73 13.91
N ALA A 306 13.73 -4.42 13.02
CA ALA A 306 13.28 -4.68 11.66
C ALA A 306 11.94 -5.43 11.65
N THR A 307 11.77 -6.46 12.49
CA THR A 307 10.51 -7.20 12.62
C THR A 307 9.42 -6.34 13.25
N ALA A 308 9.75 -5.55 14.27
CA ALA A 308 8.81 -4.63 14.89
C ALA A 308 8.25 -3.63 13.87
N ALA A 309 9.09 -3.07 13.00
CA ALA A 309 8.69 -2.06 12.04
C ALA A 309 7.61 -2.53 11.06
N LEU A 310 7.63 -3.82 10.67
CA LEU A 310 6.65 -4.41 9.77
C LEU A 310 5.21 -4.20 10.28
N GLY A 311 4.95 -4.42 11.58
CA GLY A 311 3.61 -4.32 12.17
C GLY A 311 2.96 -2.94 12.13
N PHE A 312 3.72 -1.90 11.75
CA PHE A 312 3.29 -0.50 11.72
C PHE A 312 3.36 0.14 10.32
N PHE A 313 3.58 -0.65 9.26
CA PHE A 313 3.73 -0.12 7.90
C PHE A 313 2.48 0.67 7.42
N ASP A 314 1.28 0.35 7.92
CA ASP A 314 0.02 1.06 7.62
C ASP A 314 -0.44 1.99 8.76
N LYS A 315 0.44 2.29 9.73
CA LYS A 315 0.13 3.11 10.91
C LYS A 315 1.26 4.11 11.25
N PRO A 316 1.62 5.03 10.35
CA PRO A 316 2.74 5.95 10.57
C PRO A 316 2.57 6.78 11.86
N ASP A 317 1.38 7.31 12.13
CA ASP A 317 1.11 8.13 13.32
C ASP A 317 1.28 7.36 14.63
N PHE A 318 0.82 6.11 14.69
CA PHE A 318 1.01 5.26 15.86
C PHE A 318 2.48 4.82 15.98
N GLY A 319 3.11 4.51 14.85
CA GLY A 319 4.53 4.14 14.76
C GLY A 319 5.46 5.21 15.33
N ALA A 320 5.18 6.48 15.08
CA ALA A 320 6.00 7.62 15.50
C ALA A 320 5.91 7.94 17.01
N LYS A 321 4.80 7.57 17.67
CA LYS A 321 4.56 7.90 19.09
C LYS A 321 5.48 7.13 20.04
N LEU A 322 5.84 7.72 21.18
CA LEU A 322 6.42 6.98 22.29
C LEU A 322 5.36 6.12 23.00
N PRO A 323 5.77 5.09 23.77
CA PRO A 323 4.83 4.23 24.51
C PRO A 323 3.83 5.01 25.39
N ASN A 324 4.30 6.06 26.07
CA ASN A 324 3.47 6.92 26.93
C ASN A 324 2.51 7.85 26.17
N GLN A 325 2.61 7.93 24.84
CA GLN A 325 1.73 8.73 23.96
C GLN A 325 0.71 7.87 23.20
N CYS A 326 0.76 6.55 23.38
CA CYS A 326 -0.11 5.59 22.70
C CYS A 326 -1.45 5.34 23.43
N CYS A 327 -1.59 5.86 24.66
CA CYS A 327 -2.78 5.76 25.50
C CYS A 327 -3.65 7.02 25.39
#